data_AF-A0A291RDC0-F1
#
_entry.id   AF-A0A291RDC0-F1
#
_cell.length_a   1.000
_cell.length_b   1.000
_cell.length_c   1.000
_cell.angle_alpha   90.00
_cell.angle_beta   90.00
_cell.angle_gamma   90.00
#
_symmetry.space_group_name_H-M   'P 1'
#
loop_
_entity.id
_entity.type
_entity.pdbx_description
1 polymer ?
#
loop_
_entity_poly.entity_id
_entity_poly.type
_entity_poly.pdbx_seq_one_letter_code
_entity_poly.pdbx_strand_id
1 'polypeptide(L)'
;MSFTSAHAHPGTDCAVTPLPFGPILPEHATDGWELRGDGREWWLERRYSLCDMEIRATTRRSCAIRVRRDGALVREASASSVEYAKHLGQQWIDEHQPPEQGIK
;
A
#
# COMPACT_ATOMS: atom_id res chain seq x y z
N MET A 1 50.52 1.31 -38.71
CA MET A 1 49.97 0.65 -37.52
C MET A 1 48.56 1.19 -37.34
N SER A 2 47.55 0.42 -37.72
CA SER A 2 46.14 0.80 -37.66
C SER A 2 45.44 -0.25 -36.82
N PHE A 3 44.63 0.15 -35.84
CA PHE A 3 43.29 -0.41 -35.57
C PHE A 3 42.51 0.61 -34.73
N THR A 4 41.47 1.16 -35.35
CA THR A 4 40.31 1.78 -34.72
C THR A 4 39.44 0.67 -34.14
N SER A 5 38.94 0.82 -32.91
CA SER A 5 37.50 0.64 -32.59
C SER A 5 37.23 0.56 -31.09
N ALA A 6 36.39 1.52 -30.68
CA ALA A 6 35.16 1.32 -29.92
C ALA A 6 35.20 0.52 -28.61
N HIS A 7 35.03 1.23 -27.50
CA HIS A 7 34.19 0.72 -26.43
C HIS A 7 33.21 1.82 -26.01
N ALA A 8 32.13 1.92 -26.78
CA ALA A 8 30.90 2.51 -26.27
C ALA A 8 30.41 1.61 -25.15
N HIS A 9 30.49 2.08 -23.91
CA HIS A 9 29.69 1.53 -22.84
C HIS A 9 28.33 2.22 -22.94
N PRO A 10 27.26 1.54 -23.43
CA PRO A 10 25.92 1.94 -23.02
C PRO A 10 25.86 1.63 -21.53
N GLY A 11 26.18 2.62 -20.70
CA GLY A 11 25.81 2.60 -19.30
C GLY A 11 24.32 2.39 -19.28
N THR A 12 23.93 1.17 -18.90
CA THR A 12 22.57 0.72 -18.64
C THR A 12 21.77 1.91 -18.13
N ASP A 13 20.86 2.40 -18.97
CA ASP A 13 19.70 3.12 -18.51
C ASP A 13 19.00 2.12 -17.59
N CYS A 14 19.38 2.13 -16.32
CA CYS A 14 18.56 1.57 -15.28
C CYS A 14 17.28 2.36 -15.44
N ALA A 15 16.30 1.77 -16.15
CA ALA A 15 14.95 2.25 -16.14
C ALA A 15 14.54 2.24 -14.67
N VAL A 16 14.80 3.35 -13.98
CA VAL A 16 14.26 3.64 -12.67
C VAL A 16 12.80 3.84 -13.00
N THR A 17 12.05 2.76 -13.10
CA THR A 17 10.60 2.82 -13.04
C THR A 17 10.35 3.65 -11.78
N PRO A 18 9.81 4.87 -11.90
CA PRO A 18 9.73 5.77 -10.76
C PRO A 18 8.99 5.00 -9.69
N LEU A 19 9.70 4.69 -8.59
CA LEU A 19 9.06 4.06 -7.45
C LEU A 19 7.88 4.97 -7.10
N PRO A 20 6.66 4.44 -7.10
CA PRO A 20 5.47 5.22 -6.85
C PRO A 20 5.60 5.87 -5.49
N PHE A 21 4.99 7.04 -5.37
CA PHE A 21 5.19 7.89 -4.22
C PHE A 21 4.83 7.16 -2.91
N GLY A 22 5.84 6.90 -2.06
CA GLY A 22 5.64 6.44 -0.68
C GLY A 22 6.27 5.10 -0.33
N PRO A 23 5.95 4.58 0.87
CA PRO A 23 6.50 3.31 1.38
C PRO A 23 5.74 2.06 0.86
N ILE A 24 4.75 2.23 -0.04
CA ILE A 24 3.88 1.14 -0.49
C ILE A 24 4.51 0.45 -1.71
N LEU A 25 4.86 -0.81 -1.51
CA LEU A 25 5.42 -1.72 -2.53
C LEU A 25 4.44 -2.86 -2.86
N PRO A 26 4.58 -3.54 -4.02
CA PRO A 26 3.71 -4.64 -4.43
C PRO A 26 3.79 -5.84 -3.50
N GLU A 27 4.95 -6.02 -2.86
CA GLU A 27 5.20 -7.06 -1.86
C GLU A 27 4.27 -6.98 -0.65
N HIS A 28 3.66 -5.83 -0.39
CA HIS A 28 2.72 -5.68 0.72
C HIS A 28 1.30 -6.15 0.41
N ALA A 29 1.01 -6.56 -0.83
CA ALA A 29 -0.29 -7.15 -1.23
C ALA A 29 -0.41 -8.60 -0.74
N THR A 30 -0.42 -8.75 0.58
CA THR A 30 -0.52 -10.02 1.31
C THR A 30 -1.68 -9.94 2.30
N ASP A 31 -2.05 -11.06 2.92
CA ASP A 31 -3.04 -11.07 4.02
C ASP A 31 -4.42 -10.50 3.63
N GLY A 32 -4.80 -10.71 2.37
CA GLY A 32 -6.05 -10.21 1.79
C GLY A 32 -6.02 -8.73 1.39
N TRP A 33 -4.85 -8.08 1.46
CA TRP A 33 -4.64 -6.76 0.87
C TRP A 33 -4.32 -6.88 -0.61
N GLU A 34 -4.98 -6.07 -1.42
CA GLU A 34 -4.73 -5.96 -2.85
C GLU A 34 -3.97 -4.67 -3.13
N LEU A 35 -2.89 -4.74 -3.93
CA LEU A 35 -2.26 -3.54 -4.46
C LEU A 35 -3.17 -2.95 -5.54
N ARG A 36 -3.54 -1.70 -5.33
CA ARG A 36 -4.17 -0.84 -6.33
C ARG A 36 -3.22 0.30 -6.62
N GLY A 37 -3.38 0.89 -7.79
CA GLY A 37 -2.55 2.01 -8.18
C GLY A 37 -3.09 2.68 -9.41
N ASP A 38 -2.88 3.99 -9.47
CA ASP A 38 -2.93 4.74 -10.69
C ASP A 38 -1.50 5.19 -11.06
N GLY A 39 -1.31 5.82 -12.21
CA GLY A 39 0.02 6.27 -12.65
C GLY A 39 0.73 7.26 -11.71
N ARG A 40 0.09 7.71 -10.62
CA ARG A 40 0.63 8.67 -9.65
C ARG A 40 0.90 8.08 -8.27
N GLU A 41 0.04 7.20 -7.78
CA GLU A 41 0.16 6.63 -6.44
C GLU A 41 -0.23 5.15 -6.42
N TRP A 42 0.40 4.39 -5.53
CA TRP A 42 -0.04 3.05 -5.15
C TRP A 42 -0.69 3.11 -3.78
N TRP A 43 -1.72 2.29 -3.61
CA TRP A 43 -2.39 2.08 -2.33
C TRP A 43 -2.73 0.61 -2.14
N LEU A 44 -2.87 0.19 -0.89
CA LEU A 44 -3.44 -1.12 -0.60
C LEU A 44 -4.92 -0.96 -0.30
N GLU A 45 -5.73 -1.89 -0.78
CA GLU A 45 -7.15 -1.98 -0.47
C GLU A 45 -7.44 -3.35 0.14
N ARG A 46 -8.29 -3.39 1.17
CA ARG A 46 -8.82 -4.63 1.74
C ARG A 46 -10.27 -4.41 2.12
N ARG A 47 -11.15 -5.27 1.62
CA ARG A 47 -12.56 -5.29 2.01
C ARG A 47 -12.77 -6.26 3.16
N TYR A 48 -13.51 -5.81 4.16
CA TYR A 48 -13.92 -6.63 5.30
C TYR A 48 -15.36 -6.31 5.67
N SER A 49 -16.28 -7.26 5.43
CA SER A 49 -17.71 -7.06 5.66
C SER A 49 -18.22 -5.80 4.94
N LEU A 50 -18.80 -4.84 5.66
CA LEU A 50 -19.29 -3.55 5.15
C LEU A 50 -18.22 -2.44 5.13
N CYS A 51 -16.96 -2.79 5.41
CA CYS A 51 -15.87 -1.82 5.54
C CYS A 51 -14.84 -1.99 4.43
N ASP A 52 -14.50 -0.89 3.78
CA ASP A 52 -13.39 -0.78 2.84
C ASP A 52 -12.21 -0.12 3.56
N MET A 53 -11.10 -0.83 3.66
CA MET A 53 -9.87 -0.31 4.23
C MET A 53 -8.88 0.01 3.13
N GLU A 54 -8.28 1.19 3.19
CA GLU A 54 -7.27 1.64 2.25
C GLU A 54 -6.03 2.11 3.01
N ILE A 55 -4.85 1.68 2.58
CA ILE A 55 -3.57 2.22 3.05
C ILE A 55 -2.99 3.05 1.92
N ARG A 56 -2.85 4.37 2.15
CA ARG A 56 -2.30 5.31 1.17
C ARG A 56 -1.04 5.97 1.68
N ALA A 57 -0.10 6.24 0.79
CA ALA A 57 1.07 7.04 1.13
C ALA A 57 0.67 8.48 1.42
N THR A 58 1.06 9.01 2.58
CA THR A 58 0.87 10.43 2.93
C THR A 58 2.13 11.23 2.69
N THR A 59 3.29 10.59 2.83
CA THR A 59 4.60 11.14 2.48
C THR A 59 5.47 10.05 1.85
N ARG A 60 6.71 10.39 1.47
CA ARG A 60 7.69 9.40 1.00
C ARG A 60 8.03 8.31 2.02
N ARG A 61 7.78 8.56 3.32
CA ARG A 61 8.17 7.65 4.41
C ARG A 61 7.01 7.27 5.33
N SER A 62 5.82 7.81 5.12
CA SER A 62 4.66 7.54 5.95
C SER A 62 3.46 7.21 5.08
N CYS A 63 2.54 6.46 5.68
CA CYS A 63 1.25 6.15 5.09
C CYS A 63 0.15 6.45 6.11
N ALA A 64 -1.09 6.35 5.68
CA ALA A 64 -2.23 6.37 6.55
C ALA A 64 -3.18 5.25 6.15
N ILE A 65 -3.78 4.61 7.15
CA ILE A 65 -4.93 3.74 6.95
C ILE A 65 -6.20 4.57 7.02
N ARG A 66 -7.10 4.33 6.08
CA ARG A 66 -8.43 4.90 5.98
C ARG A 66 -9.42 3.76 6.02
N VAL A 67 -10.37 3.84 6.95
CA VAL A 67 -11.49 2.91 7.02
C VAL A 67 -12.72 3.63 6.56
N ARG A 68 -13.37 3.10 5.54
CA ARG A 68 -14.65 3.55 5.02
C ARG A 68 -15.71 2.51 5.33
N ARG A 69 -16.91 2.97 5.66
CA ARG A 69 -18.10 2.13 5.85
C ARG A 69 -19.23 2.75 5.05
N ASP A 70 -19.84 1.97 4.15
CA ASP A 70 -20.89 2.46 3.25
C ASP A 70 -20.46 3.74 2.49
N GLY A 71 -19.18 3.81 2.09
CA GLY A 71 -18.58 4.94 1.38
C GLY A 71 -18.19 6.15 2.26
N ALA A 72 -18.60 6.19 3.54
CA ALA A 72 -18.23 7.25 4.47
C ALA A 72 -16.90 6.94 5.17
N LEU A 73 -15.98 7.91 5.23
CA LEU A 73 -14.74 7.77 6.02
C LEU A 73 -15.09 7.78 7.51
N VAL A 74 -14.89 6.64 8.18
CA VAL A 74 -15.17 6.48 9.61
C VAL A 74 -13.91 6.57 10.46
N ARG A 75 -12.73 6.31 9.88
CA ARG A 75 -11.45 6.44 10.57
C ARG A 75 -10.33 6.74 9.60
N GLU A 76 -9.40 7.59 10.04
CA GLU A 76 -8.09 7.77 9.42
C GLU A 76 -7.03 7.73 10.51
N ALA A 77 -5.94 7.00 10.30
CA ALA A 77 -4.81 6.96 11.23
C ALA A 77 -3.49 6.95 10.45
N SER A 78 -2.57 7.81 10.87
CA SER A 78 -1.22 7.86 10.30
C SER A 78 -0.34 6.72 10.82
N ALA A 79 0.51 6.19 9.95
CA ALA A 79 1.43 5.11 10.25
C ALA A 79 2.81 5.39 9.62
N SER A 80 3.86 5.01 10.34
CA SER A 80 5.25 5.11 9.86
C SER A 80 5.64 3.97 8.90
N SER A 81 4.84 2.91 8.81
CA SER A 81 5.08 1.77 7.92
C SER A 81 3.78 1.13 7.47
N VAL A 82 3.84 0.42 6.34
CA VAL A 82 2.70 -0.32 5.78
C VAL A 82 2.23 -1.42 6.73
N GLU A 83 3.17 -2.17 7.31
CA GLU A 83 2.84 -3.23 8.27
C GLU A 83 2.17 -2.70 9.54
N TYR A 84 2.62 -1.54 10.04
CA TYR A 84 1.94 -0.90 11.16
C TYR A 84 0.53 -0.41 10.77
N ALA A 85 0.35 0.11 9.55
CA ALA A 85 -0.96 0.48 9.04
C ALA A 85 -1.91 -0.74 8.94
N LYS A 86 -1.42 -1.89 8.46
CA LYS A 86 -2.19 -3.15 8.44
C LYS A 86 -2.61 -3.57 9.85
N HIS A 87 -1.70 -3.48 10.83
CA HIS A 87 -1.99 -3.79 12.22
C HIS A 87 -3.07 -2.88 12.81
N LEU A 88 -3.02 -1.57 12.54
CA LEU A 88 -4.07 -0.64 12.96
C LEU A 88 -5.44 -0.98 12.33
N GLY A 89 -5.44 -1.47 11.09
CA GLY A 89 -6.66 -1.95 10.42
C GLY A 89 -7.23 -3.19 11.09
N GLN A 90 -6.38 -4.16 11.43
CA GLN A 90 -6.80 -5.36 12.14
C GLN A 90 -7.32 -5.02 13.55
N GLN A 91 -6.61 -4.18 14.30
CA GLN A 91 -7.06 -3.73 15.62
C GLN A 91 -8.43 -3.07 15.54
N TRP A 92 -8.67 -2.24 14.50
CA TRP A 92 -9.99 -1.63 14.30
C TRP A 92 -11.08 -2.65 14.05
N ILE A 93 -10.81 -3.66 13.21
CA ILE A 93 -11.72 -4.79 13.00
C ILE A 93 -12.02 -5.47 14.33
N ASP A 94 -11.01 -5.82 15.12
CA ASP A 94 -11.18 -6.53 16.38
C ASP A 94 -12.00 -5.71 17.40
N GLU A 95 -11.81 -4.38 17.43
CA GLU A 95 -12.58 -3.44 18.27
C GLU A 95 -14.04 -3.27 17.82
N HIS A 96 -14.32 -3.39 16.52
CA HIS A 96 -15.63 -3.05 15.92
C HIS A 96 -16.36 -4.25 15.31
N GLN A 97 -15.77 -5.44 15.37
CA GLN A 97 -16.46 -6.68 15.06
C GLN A 97 -17.60 -6.81 16.08
N PRO A 98 -18.87 -6.94 15.65
CA PRO A 98 -19.91 -7.32 16.59
C PRO A 98 -19.47 -8.63 17.24
N PRO A 99 -19.64 -8.83 18.56
CA PRO A 99 -19.46 -10.14 19.14
C PRO A 99 -20.32 -11.06 18.30
N GLU A 100 -19.70 -12.10 17.72
CA GLU A 100 -20.43 -13.11 16.98
C GLU A 100 -21.66 -13.43 17.82
N GLN A 101 -22.85 -13.14 17.26
CA GLN A 101 -24.09 -13.53 17.90
C GLN A 101 -23.98 -15.05 17.98
N GLY A 102 -23.60 -15.56 19.15
CA GLY A 102 -23.56 -16.97 19.43
C GLY A 102 -24.92 -17.53 19.08
N ILE A 103 -25.01 -18.19 17.94
CA ILE A 103 -26.21 -18.87 17.50
C ILE A 103 -26.26 -20.15 18.34
N LYS A 104 -26.99 -20.02 19.45
CA LYS A 104 -27.67 -21.05 20.23
C LYS A 104 -26.84 -22.13 20.94
#